data_AF-A0A1F5WZJ4-F1
#
_entry.id   AF-A0A1F5WZJ4-F1
#
_cell.length_a   1.000
_cell.length_b   1.000
_cell.length_c   1.000
_cell.angle_alpha   90.00
_cell.angle_beta   90.00
_cell.angle_gamma   90.00
#
_symmetry.space_group_name_H-M   'P 1'
#
loop_
_entity.id
_entity.type
_entity.pdbx_description
1 polymer ?
#
loop_
_entity_poly.entity_id
_entity_poly.type
_entity_poly.pdbx_seq_one_letter_code
_entity_poly.pdbx_strand_id
1 'polypeptide(L)'
;MLDLVYEEIMDARRKAKITILRRPNGSWNKTEISVLVRGLPMCLVSQHPKFSEILMLHGEFKKSDIEALGVLGFDHQVFLGLDNSTLPFPVRSL
;
A
#
# COMPACT_ATOMS: atom_id res chain seq x y z
N MET A 1 -5.61 -22.73 21.19
CA MET A 1 -5.60 -21.29 21.52
C MET A 1 -4.78 -20.49 20.50
N LEU A 2 -3.64 -21.02 20.01
CA LEU A 2 -2.89 -20.46 18.87
C LEU A 2 -3.68 -20.47 17.55
N ASP A 3 -4.55 -21.46 17.33
CA ASP A 3 -5.29 -21.59 16.07
C ASP A 3 -6.33 -20.48 15.84
N LEU A 4 -7.07 -20.10 16.90
CA LEU A 4 -8.06 -19.00 16.83
C LEU A 4 -7.39 -17.66 16.52
N VAL A 5 -6.28 -17.35 17.18
CA VAL A 5 -5.51 -16.10 16.93
C VAL A 5 -4.92 -16.11 15.52
N TYR A 6 -4.43 -17.25 15.05
CA TYR A 6 -3.92 -17.39 13.69
C TYR A 6 -5.02 -17.19 12.64
N GLU A 7 -6.20 -17.78 12.85
CA GLU A 7 -7.36 -17.58 11.97
C GLU A 7 -7.81 -16.13 11.93
N GLU A 8 -7.86 -15.44 13.07
CA GLU A 8 -8.19 -14.01 13.14
C GLU A 8 -7.18 -13.14 12.36
N ILE A 9 -5.89 -13.42 12.50
CA ILE A 9 -4.83 -12.71 11.75
C ILE A 9 -4.98 -12.97 10.25
N MET A 10 -5.23 -14.22 9.84
CA MET A 10 -5.39 -14.56 8.42
C MET A 10 -6.65 -13.93 7.83
N ASP A 11 -7.74 -13.89 8.57
CA ASP A 11 -8.99 -13.25 8.14
C ASP A 11 -8.81 -11.72 8.02
N ALA A 12 -8.13 -11.09 8.98
CA ALA A 12 -7.76 -9.68 8.89
C ALA A 12 -6.89 -9.39 7.66
N ARG A 13 -5.90 -10.24 7.35
CA ARG A 13 -5.05 -10.11 6.15
C ARG A 13 -5.82 -10.23 4.85
N ARG A 14 -6.83 -11.10 4.78
CA ARG A 14 -7.71 -11.24 3.59
C ARG A 14 -8.62 -10.04 3.40
N LYS A 15 -9.10 -9.45 4.50
CA LYS A 15 -10.03 -8.30 4.48
C LYS A 15 -9.33 -6.95 4.39
N ALA A 16 -8.03 -6.89 4.68
CA ALA A 16 -7.24 -5.67 4.60
C ALA A 16 -7.26 -5.09 3.18
N LYS A 17 -7.58 -3.81 3.06
CA LYS A 17 -7.45 -3.07 1.79
C LYS A 17 -6.10 -2.38 1.75
N ILE A 18 -5.45 -2.44 0.61
CA ILE A 18 -4.17 -1.78 0.37
C ILE A 18 -4.26 -1.01 -0.92
N THR A 19 -3.90 0.27 -0.86
CA THR A 19 -3.75 1.10 -2.04
C THR A 19 -2.28 1.08 -2.44
N ILE A 20 -2.00 0.67 -3.67
CA ILE A 20 -0.66 0.68 -4.24
C ILE A 20 -0.52 1.88 -5.16
N LEU A 21 0.53 2.64 -4.92
CA LEU A 21 0.98 3.71 -5.79
C LEU A 21 2.26 3.26 -6.50
N ARG A 22 2.24 3.28 -7.83
CA ARG A 22 3.42 2.99 -8.63
C ARG A 22 3.92 4.24 -9.30
N ARG A 23 5.23 4.45 -9.24
CA ARG A 23 5.91 5.56 -9.92
C ARG A 23 6.46 5.05 -11.26
N PRO A 24 5.95 5.50 -12.42
CA PRO A 24 6.39 4.96 -13.71
C PRO A 24 7.87 5.22 -14.00
N ASN A 25 8.41 6.35 -13.51
CA ASN A 25 9.70 6.89 -13.93
C ASN A 25 10.76 6.95 -12.82
N GLY A 26 10.67 6.11 -11.78
CA GLY A 26 11.72 6.05 -10.75
C GLY A 26 11.21 5.73 -9.35
N SER A 27 11.90 6.25 -8.34
CA SER A 27 11.61 5.99 -6.94
C SER A 27 10.82 7.13 -6.30
N TRP A 28 10.11 6.81 -5.22
CA TRP A 28 9.46 7.79 -4.37
C TRP A 28 10.50 8.61 -3.60
N ASN A 29 10.38 9.93 -3.63
CA ASN A 29 11.25 10.79 -2.84
C ASN A 29 10.73 10.93 -1.40
N LYS A 30 11.62 11.28 -0.47
CA LYS A 30 11.30 11.38 0.96
C LYS A 30 10.25 12.46 1.27
N THR A 31 10.22 13.54 0.49
CA THR A 31 9.27 14.64 0.68
C THR A 31 7.84 14.19 0.38
N GLU A 32 7.64 13.48 -0.73
CA GLU A 32 6.34 12.92 -1.12
C GLU A 32 5.83 11.92 -0.10
N ILE A 33 6.70 10.99 0.34
CA ILE A 33 6.34 10.04 1.39
C ILE A 33 5.94 10.79 2.68
N SER A 34 6.69 11.83 3.04
CA SER A 34 6.40 12.63 4.23
C SER A 34 5.09 13.43 4.14
N VAL A 35 4.74 13.90 2.94
CA VAL A 35 3.44 14.53 2.67
C VAL A 35 2.32 13.53 2.87
N LEU A 36 2.45 12.31 2.35
CA LEU A 36 1.43 11.26 2.51
C LEU A 36 1.26 10.82 3.96
N VAL A 37 2.37 10.61 4.68
CA VAL A 37 2.34 10.25 6.11
C VAL A 37 1.62 11.32 6.94
N ARG A 38 1.77 12.60 6.59
CA ARG A 38 1.11 13.71 7.29
C ARG A 38 -0.33 13.96 6.84
N GLY A 39 -0.60 13.81 5.55
CA GLY A 39 -1.90 14.09 4.93
C GLY A 39 -2.93 12.97 5.10
N LEU A 40 -2.48 11.74 5.40
CA LEU A 40 -3.34 10.58 5.62
C LEU A 40 -3.21 10.11 7.08
N PRO A 41 -3.89 10.77 8.04
CA PRO A 41 -3.79 10.39 9.45
C PRO A 41 -4.26 8.95 9.63
N MET A 42 -3.55 8.19 10.48
CA MET A 42 -3.79 6.76 10.77
C MET A 42 -3.48 5.79 9.61
N CYS A 43 -2.98 6.28 8.47
CA CYS A 43 -2.51 5.43 7.38
C CYS A 43 -1.05 5.03 7.60
N LEU A 44 -0.77 3.72 7.50
CA LEU A 44 0.60 3.26 7.37
C LEU A 44 1.03 3.42 5.92
N VAL A 45 2.11 4.19 5.71
CA VAL A 45 2.75 4.39 4.41
C VAL A 45 4.06 3.62 4.42
N SER A 46 4.24 2.72 3.47
CA SER A 46 5.45 1.89 3.39
C SER A 46 5.96 1.80 1.96
N GLN A 47 7.28 1.93 1.79
CA GLN A 47 7.92 1.70 0.50
C GLN A 47 8.32 0.23 0.39
N HIS A 48 8.08 -0.38 -0.77
CA HIS A 48 8.43 -1.78 -0.96
C HIS A 48 9.96 -1.97 -0.91
N PRO A 49 10.50 -2.93 -0.14
CA PRO A 49 11.94 -3.06 0.09
C PRO A 49 12.75 -3.44 -1.16
N LYS A 50 12.12 -4.13 -2.12
CA LYS A 50 12.77 -4.53 -3.39
C LYS A 50 12.40 -3.66 -4.58
N PHE A 51 11.30 -2.90 -4.49
CA PHE A 51 10.73 -2.17 -5.63
C PHE A 51 10.50 -0.71 -5.19
N SER A 52 11.54 0.11 -5.32
CA SER A 52 11.54 1.50 -4.85
C SER A 52 10.47 2.40 -5.50
N GLU A 53 9.95 1.98 -6.65
CA GLU A 53 8.85 2.61 -7.38
C GLU A 53 7.46 2.32 -6.77
N ILE A 54 7.38 1.37 -5.84
CA ILE A 54 6.13 0.92 -5.22
C ILE A 54 6.01 1.51 -3.82
N LEU A 55 4.92 2.22 -3.58
CA LEU A 55 4.49 2.69 -2.27
C LEU A 55 3.15 2.04 -1.92
N MET A 56 3.04 1.54 -0.70
CA MET A 56 1.87 0.84 -0.18
C MET A 56 1.24 1.68 0.93
N LEU A 57 -0.03 2.01 0.75
CA LEU A 57 -0.86 2.67 1.75
C LEU A 57 -1.82 1.63 2.34
N HIS A 58 -1.77 1.44 3.64
CA HIS A 58 -2.68 0.54 4.34
C HIS A 58 -4.05 1.20 4.47
N GLY A 59 -4.98 0.81 3.61
CA GLY A 59 -6.31 1.39 3.47
C GLY A 59 -6.74 1.53 2.01
N GLU A 60 -7.96 2.01 1.82
CA GLU A 60 -8.49 2.37 0.51
C GLU A 60 -8.51 3.88 0.37
N PHE A 61 -7.75 4.40 -0.59
CA PHE A 61 -7.67 5.83 -0.89
C PHE A 61 -7.97 6.04 -2.34
N LYS A 62 -8.70 7.10 -2.70
CA LYS A 62 -8.91 7.46 -4.10
C LYS A 62 -7.71 8.22 -4.63
N LYS A 63 -7.45 8.09 -5.93
CA LYS A 63 -6.41 8.85 -6.62
C LYS A 63 -6.54 10.35 -6.38
N SER A 64 -7.77 10.87 -6.44
CA SER A 64 -8.09 12.28 -6.20
C SER A 64 -7.65 12.79 -4.82
N ASP A 65 -7.78 11.96 -3.79
CA ASP A 65 -7.48 12.35 -2.41
C ASP A 65 -5.96 12.50 -2.23
N ILE A 66 -5.20 11.63 -2.90
CA ILE A 66 -3.74 11.64 -2.92
C ILE A 66 -3.22 12.82 -3.75
N GLU A 67 -3.86 13.09 -4.89
CA GLU A 67 -3.54 14.25 -5.74
C GLU A 67 -3.83 15.58 -5.04
N ALA A 68 -4.89 15.64 -4.22
CA ALA A 68 -5.21 16.83 -3.41
C ALA A 68 -4.14 17.15 -2.35
N LEU A 69 -3.31 16.17 -1.96
CA LEU A 69 -2.16 16.38 -1.09
C LEU A 69 -0.93 16.91 -1.84
N GLY A 70 -1.01 17.09 -3.16
CA GLY A 70 0.07 17.59 -4.00
C GLY A 70 1.02 16.50 -4.52
N VAL A 71 0.68 15.23 -4.35
CA VAL A 71 1.43 14.11 -4.93
C VAL A 71 0.84 13.79 -6.30
N LEU A 72 1.66 13.82 -7.35
CA LEU A 72 1.20 13.66 -8.74
C LEU A 72 2.06 12.63 -9.50
N GLY A 73 1.60 12.23 -10.68
CA GLY A 73 2.41 11.41 -11.62
C GLY A 73 2.63 9.96 -11.16
N PHE A 74 1.59 9.33 -10.61
CA PHE A 74 1.59 7.94 -10.17
C PHE A 74 0.42 7.14 -10.76
N ASP A 75 0.63 5.85 -10.90
CA ASP A 75 -0.44 4.88 -11.13
C ASP A 75 -1.03 4.45 -9.79
N HIS A 76 -2.34 4.25 -9.77
CA HIS A 76 -3.12 3.98 -8.57
C HIS A 76 -3.94 2.71 -8.77
N GLN A 77 -3.84 1.79 -7.81
CA GLN A 77 -4.69 0.60 -7.77
C GLN A 77 -5.00 0.24 -6.31
N VAL A 78 -6.22 -0.24 -6.07
CA VAL A 78 -6.66 -0.72 -4.75
C VAL A 78 -6.81 -2.23 -4.83
N PHE A 79 -6.22 -2.92 -3.85
CA PHE A 79 -6.28 -4.36 -3.72
C PHE A 79 -6.96 -4.74 -2.41
N LEU A 80 -7.77 -5.80 -2.49
CA LEU A 80 -8.29 -6.48 -1.30
C LEU A 80 -7.41 -7.69 -1.01
N GLY A 81 -6.90 -7.74 0.21
CA GLY A 81 -6.10 -8.84 0.72
C GLY A 81 -4.63 -8.75 0.30
N LEU A 82 -3.73 -9.01 1.26
CA LEU A 82 -2.30 -9.13 0.98
C LEU A 82 -1.95 -10.36 0.14
N ASP A 83 -2.81 -11.39 0.12
CA ASP A 83 -2.59 -12.63 -0.64
C ASP A 83 -3.18 -12.54 -2.07
N ASN A 84 -3.51 -11.34 -2.54
CA ASN A 84 -4.11 -11.15 -3.85
C ASN A 84 -3.10 -11.42 -4.97
N SER A 85 -3.42 -12.36 -5.86
CA SER A 85 -2.55 -12.77 -6.97
C SER A 85 -2.36 -11.70 -8.04
N THR A 86 -3.17 -10.64 -8.03
CA THR A 86 -3.06 -9.52 -8.97
C THR A 86 -2.16 -8.41 -8.46
N LEU A 87 -1.57 -8.55 -7.27
CA LEU A 87 -0.57 -7.61 -6.77
C LEU A 87 0.61 -7.52 -7.76
N PRO A 88 1.19 -6.32 -7.94
CA PRO A 88 2.31 -6.12 -8.87
C PRO A 88 3.64 -6.74 -8.38
N PHE A 89 3.61 -7.52 -7.30
CA PHE A 89 4.75 -8.22 -6.75
C PHE A 89 4.32 -9.56 -6.13
N PRO A 90 5.19 -10.58 -6.15
CA PRO A 90 4.90 -11.87 -5.53
C PRO A 90 4.91 -11.75 -4.00
N VAL A 91 3.79 -12.10 -3.38
CA VAL A 91 3.58 -12.06 -1.91
C VAL A 91 4.34 -13.19 -1.20
N ARG A 92 4.60 -14.30 -1.90
CA ARG A 92 5.36 -15.45 -1.41
C ARG A 92 6.48 -15.76 -2.38
N SER A 93 7.70 -15.38 -2.01
CA SER A 93 8.87 -16.18 -2.36
C SER A 93 9.06 -17.11 -1.16
N LEU A 94 8.62 -18.37 -1.29
CA LEU A 94 9.13 -19.44 -0.43
C LEU A 94 10.58 -19.73 -0.85
#